data_AF-A0A2K8T7Z9-F1
#
_entry.id   AF-A0A2K8T7Z9-F1
#
_cell.length_a   1.000
_cell.length_b   1.000
_cell.length_c   1.000
_cell.angle_alpha   90.00
_cell.angle_beta   90.00
_cell.angle_gamma   90.00
#
_symmetry.space_group_name_H-M   'P 1'
#
loop_
_entity.id
_entity.type
_entity.pdbx_description
1 polymer ?
#
loop_
_entity_poly.entity_id
_entity_poly.type
_entity_poly.pdbx_seq_one_letter_code
_entity_poly.pdbx_strand_id
1 'polypeptide(L)'
;MFAVRYTYQLIDNLNQSPFNVGVVIELEDLTTEQVADLNRRHGSPLNFNEERQLIALLGGHPYLVRLALYSVASQRLSSSELFANATADNGPFGNHLRNHLFRLHNKTELVQGMLQVMRQNTCEDERVFFRLRGAGLVHRQGRLVMPRCQLYGEYFRENLRG
;
A
#
# COMPACT_ATOMS: atom_id res chain seq x y z
N MET A 1 -0.94 2.86 -45.62
CA MET A 1 0.25 3.52 -46.22
C MET A 1 0.06 5.00 -45.94
N PHE A 2 0.78 5.69 -45.04
CA PHE A 2 2.20 5.66 -44.69
C PHE A 2 2.39 5.63 -43.16
N ALA A 3 3.54 5.08 -42.75
CA ALA A 3 3.97 4.95 -41.37
C ALA A 3 4.56 6.27 -40.84
N VAL A 4 4.33 6.56 -39.57
CA VAL A 4 5.35 7.16 -38.71
C VAL A 4 5.42 6.32 -37.44
N ARG A 5 6.27 5.27 -37.51
CA ARG A 5 7.03 4.81 -36.34
C ARG A 5 7.91 5.99 -35.87
N TYR A 6 8.39 5.96 -34.63
CA TYR A 6 9.26 6.94 -33.97
C TYR A 6 8.52 8.01 -33.15
N THR A 7 8.27 7.72 -31.87
CA THR A 7 8.51 8.62 -30.71
C THR A 7 8.12 7.96 -29.37
N TYR A 8 8.49 6.70 -29.14
CA TYR A 8 8.47 6.12 -27.77
C TYR A 8 9.87 6.03 -27.15
N GLN A 9 10.93 6.36 -27.91
CA GLN A 9 12.33 6.30 -27.45
C GLN A 9 12.84 7.62 -26.83
N LEU A 10 12.01 8.66 -26.75
CA LEU A 10 12.36 9.96 -26.16
C LEU A 10 11.41 10.37 -25.01
N ILE A 11 10.54 9.47 -24.56
CA ILE A 11 9.69 9.72 -23.39
C ILE A 11 10.47 9.25 -22.18
N ASP A 12 11.19 10.18 -21.54
CA ASP A 12 11.91 9.90 -20.29
C ASP A 12 10.97 9.47 -19.15
N ASN A 13 9.67 9.82 -19.25
CA ASN A 13 8.66 9.44 -18.27
C ASN A 13 7.24 9.41 -18.86
N LEU A 14 6.60 8.24 -18.86
CA LEU A 14 5.20 8.04 -19.30
C LEU A 14 4.19 8.95 -18.56
N ASN A 15 4.53 9.41 -17.35
CA ASN A 15 3.70 10.33 -16.57
C ASN A 15 3.78 11.80 -17.03
N GLN A 16 4.68 12.14 -17.96
CA GLN A 16 4.82 13.49 -18.54
C GLN A 16 4.29 13.57 -19.97
N SER A 17 3.35 12.70 -20.35
CA SER A 17 2.60 12.89 -21.58
C SER A 17 1.98 14.29 -21.57
N PRO A 18 2.13 15.11 -22.63
CA PRO A 18 1.49 16.43 -22.73
C PRO A 18 -0.06 16.34 -22.73
N PHE A 19 -0.60 15.12 -22.73
CA PHE A 19 -2.02 14.81 -22.57
C PHE A 19 -2.45 14.49 -21.13
N ASN A 20 -1.54 14.51 -20.14
CA ASN A 20 -1.87 14.38 -18.72
C ASN A 20 -2.35 15.74 -18.15
N VAL A 21 -3.41 16.30 -18.72
CA VAL A 21 -4.11 17.47 -18.18
C VAL A 21 -5.20 16.98 -17.21
N GLY A 22 -4.76 16.29 -16.16
CA GLY A 22 -5.64 15.74 -15.12
C GLY A 22 -5.34 16.41 -13.78
N VAL A 23 -6.38 16.80 -13.04
CA VAL A 23 -6.22 17.17 -11.63
C VAL A 23 -5.70 15.94 -10.89
N VAL A 24 -4.51 16.04 -10.29
CA VAL A 24 -3.98 14.99 -9.43
C VAL A 24 -4.78 15.00 -8.13
N ILE A 25 -5.66 14.01 -7.96
CA ILE A 25 -6.36 13.79 -6.70
C ILE A 25 -5.47 12.86 -5.86
N GLU A 26 -4.81 13.41 -4.84
CA GLU A 26 -4.13 12.58 -3.85
C GLU A 26 -5.17 11.94 -2.93
N LEU A 27 -5.23 10.61 -2.94
CA LEU A 27 -6.13 9.86 -2.06
C LEU A 27 -5.47 9.70 -0.68
N GLU A 28 -5.97 10.46 0.28
CA GLU A 28 -5.55 10.39 1.68
C GLU A 28 -6.02 9.09 2.35
N ASP A 29 -5.33 8.73 3.44
CA ASP A 29 -5.75 7.64 4.31
C ASP A 29 -7.00 8.03 5.12
N LEU A 30 -7.86 7.05 5.38
CA LEU A 30 -9.07 7.25 6.17
C LEU A 30 -8.71 7.55 7.63
N THR A 31 -9.34 8.58 8.18
CA THR A 31 -9.34 8.86 9.61
C THR A 31 -10.08 7.77 10.40
N THR A 32 -9.85 7.71 11.71
CA THR A 32 -10.56 6.80 12.63
C THR A 32 -12.08 6.92 12.47
N GLU A 33 -12.58 8.15 12.37
CA GLU A 33 -14.01 8.45 12.23
C GLU A 33 -14.56 7.94 10.88
N GLN A 34 -13.78 8.08 9.81
CA GLN A 34 -14.13 7.58 8.48
C GLN A 34 -14.08 6.05 8.41
N VAL A 35 -13.14 5.40 9.09
CA VAL A 35 -13.10 3.93 9.19
C VAL A 35 -14.32 3.41 9.97
N ALA A 36 -14.67 4.03 11.09
CA ALA A 36 -15.86 3.67 11.85
C ALA A 36 -17.16 3.90 11.03
N ASP A 37 -17.23 5.00 10.26
CA ASP A 37 -18.34 5.24 9.33
C ASP A 37 -18.45 4.17 8.25
N LEU A 38 -17.30 3.78 7.67
CA LEU A 38 -17.27 2.72 6.68
C LEU A 38 -17.67 1.37 7.29
N ASN A 39 -17.23 1.05 8.51
CA ASN A 39 -17.67 -0.16 9.22
C ASN A 39 -19.20 -0.19 9.38
N ARG A 40 -19.82 0.92 9.80
CA ARG A 40 -21.30 1.01 9.89
C ARG A 40 -21.98 0.79 8.54
N ARG A 41 -21.46 1.37 7.45
CA ARG A 41 -22.00 1.17 6.09
C ARG A 41 -21.90 -0.28 5.61
N HIS A 42 -20.97 -1.05 6.19
CA HIS A 42 -20.83 -2.49 5.96
C HIS A 42 -21.71 -3.35 6.89
N GLY A 43 -22.57 -2.75 7.72
CA GLY A 43 -23.41 -3.46 8.69
C GLY A 43 -22.74 -3.73 10.03
N SER A 44 -21.69 -2.98 10.36
CA SER A 44 -20.88 -3.11 11.59
C SER A 44 -20.30 -4.53 11.80
N PRO A 45 -19.60 -5.12 10.81
CA PRO A 45 -18.99 -6.44 10.94
C PRO A 45 -17.89 -6.51 12.01
N LEU A 46 -17.29 -5.38 12.39
CA LEU A 46 -16.27 -5.28 13.42
C LEU A 46 -16.81 -4.55 14.66
N ASN A 47 -16.40 -4.98 15.85
CA ASN A 47 -16.60 -4.24 17.09
C ASN A 47 -15.55 -3.13 17.29
N PHE A 48 -15.73 -2.29 18.31
CA PHE A 48 -14.84 -1.15 18.58
C PHE A 48 -13.35 -1.52 18.74
N ASN A 49 -13.03 -2.65 19.39
CA ASN A 49 -11.64 -3.07 19.56
C ASN A 49 -11.05 -3.55 18.22
N GLU A 50 -11.85 -4.26 17.42
CA GLU A 50 -11.45 -4.73 16.09
C GLU A 50 -11.29 -3.57 15.11
N GLU A 51 -12.12 -2.52 15.18
CA GLU A 51 -11.93 -1.28 14.41
C GLU A 51 -10.58 -0.63 14.72
N ARG A 52 -10.24 -0.50 16.02
CA ARG A 52 -8.94 0.05 16.43
C ARG A 52 -7.78 -0.80 15.96
N GLN A 53 -7.92 -2.13 16.03
CA GLN A 53 -6.92 -3.06 15.52
C GLN A 53 -6.76 -2.94 14.00
N LEU A 54 -7.86 -2.77 13.26
CA LEU A 54 -7.85 -2.57 11.81
C LEU A 54 -7.12 -1.27 11.43
N ILE A 55 -7.37 -0.18 12.15
CA ILE A 55 -6.71 1.11 11.93
C ILE A 55 -5.21 0.99 12.22
N ALA A 56 -4.83 0.35 13.34
CA ALA A 56 -3.41 0.14 13.67
C ALA A 56 -2.69 -0.66 12.57
N LEU A 57 -3.33 -1.74 12.08
CA LEU A 57 -2.76 -2.61 11.06
C LEU A 57 -2.64 -1.91 9.69
N LEU A 58 -3.68 -1.19 9.27
CA LEU A 58 -3.83 -0.72 7.89
C LEU A 58 -3.58 0.79 7.71
N GLY A 59 -3.44 1.54 8.79
CA GLY A 59 -3.16 2.98 8.76
C GLY A 59 -4.24 3.81 8.05
N GLY A 60 -5.46 3.29 7.91
CA GLY A 60 -6.53 3.95 7.15
C GLY A 60 -6.49 3.74 5.63
N HIS A 61 -5.61 2.86 5.11
CA HIS A 61 -5.47 2.64 3.67
C HIS A 61 -6.81 2.28 3.00
N PRO A 62 -7.41 3.16 2.16
CA PRO A 62 -8.82 3.07 1.78
C PRO A 62 -9.21 1.72 1.15
N TYR A 63 -8.37 1.22 0.24
CA TYR A 63 -8.57 -0.08 -0.40
C TYR A 63 -8.52 -1.25 0.58
N LEU A 64 -7.52 -1.29 1.48
CA LEU A 64 -7.30 -2.41 2.40
C LEU A 64 -8.38 -2.43 3.49
N VAL A 65 -8.74 -1.26 4.01
CA VAL A 65 -9.84 -1.13 4.99
C VAL A 65 -11.13 -1.66 4.39
N ARG A 66 -11.49 -1.22 3.18
CA ARG A 66 -12.69 -1.71 2.49
C ARG A 66 -12.63 -3.21 2.22
N LEU A 67 -11.48 -3.73 1.79
CA LEU A 67 -11.28 -5.16 1.53
C LEU A 67 -11.51 -6.00 2.80
N ALA A 68 -10.97 -5.56 3.93
CA ALA A 68 -11.17 -6.20 5.22
C ALA A 68 -12.65 -6.21 5.64
N LEU A 69 -13.28 -5.04 5.66
CA LEU A 69 -14.68 -4.87 6.04
C LEU A 69 -15.61 -5.68 5.15
N TYR A 70 -15.40 -5.63 3.83
CA TYR A 70 -16.18 -6.41 2.88
C TYR A 70 -16.05 -7.91 3.11
N SER A 71 -14.84 -8.40 3.40
CA SER A 71 -14.60 -9.84 3.57
C SER A 71 -15.29 -10.38 4.83
N VAL A 72 -15.27 -9.61 5.93
CA VAL A 72 -15.98 -9.99 7.16
C VAL A 72 -17.49 -9.82 7.00
N ALA A 73 -17.96 -8.70 6.43
CA ALA A 73 -19.39 -8.47 6.21
C ALA A 73 -20.05 -9.50 5.28
N SER A 74 -19.30 -10.00 4.29
CA SER A 74 -19.76 -11.06 3.39
C SER A 74 -19.56 -12.48 3.93
N GLN A 75 -19.15 -12.62 5.21
CA GLN A 75 -18.92 -13.90 5.89
C GLN A 75 -17.92 -14.82 5.18
N ARG A 76 -17.01 -14.25 4.37
CA ARG A 76 -15.94 -15.04 3.71
C ARG A 76 -14.85 -15.46 4.68
N LEU A 77 -14.67 -14.68 5.74
CA LEU A 77 -13.72 -14.91 6.83
C LEU A 77 -14.21 -14.18 8.08
N SER A 78 -13.92 -14.74 9.25
CA SER A 78 -14.19 -14.09 10.54
C SER A 78 -13.18 -12.97 10.85
N SER A 79 -13.56 -12.01 11.70
CA SER A 79 -12.63 -10.97 12.16
C SER A 79 -11.36 -11.57 12.79
N SER A 80 -11.49 -12.67 13.54
CA SER A 80 -10.34 -13.41 14.09
C SER A 80 -9.40 -13.92 12.99
N GLU A 81 -9.93 -14.57 11.96
CA GLU A 81 -9.12 -15.07 10.83
C GLU A 81 -8.49 -13.93 10.01
N LEU A 82 -9.18 -12.79 9.90
CA LEU A 82 -8.66 -11.59 9.23
C LEU A 82 -7.33 -11.16 9.85
N PHE A 83 -7.32 -11.01 11.18
CA PHE A 83 -6.15 -10.50 11.90
C PHE A 83 -5.07 -11.57 12.06
N ALA A 84 -5.46 -12.82 12.33
CA ALA A 84 -4.51 -13.92 12.50
C ALA A 84 -3.70 -14.20 11.21
N ASN A 85 -4.29 -13.97 10.04
CA ASN A 85 -3.68 -14.26 8.74
C ASN A 85 -3.36 -13.01 7.92
N ALA A 86 -3.33 -11.82 8.54
CA ALA A 86 -3.17 -10.55 7.83
C ALA A 86 -1.94 -10.52 6.92
N THR A 87 -0.80 -11.02 7.41
CA THR A 87 0.48 -11.05 6.68
C THR A 87 0.70 -12.36 5.90
N ALA A 88 -0.23 -13.31 5.94
CA ALA A 88 -0.07 -14.56 5.22
C ALA A 88 -0.13 -14.36 3.69
N ASP A 89 0.73 -15.06 2.95
CA ASP A 89 0.80 -14.99 1.48
C ASP A 89 -0.53 -15.34 0.78
N ASN A 90 -1.30 -16.25 1.38
CA ASN A 90 -2.64 -16.66 0.99
C ASN A 90 -3.74 -16.04 1.88
N GLY A 91 -3.38 -15.09 2.73
CA GLY A 91 -4.29 -14.40 3.64
C GLY A 91 -5.14 -13.32 2.97
N PRO A 92 -5.93 -12.57 3.76
CA PRO A 92 -6.91 -11.60 3.26
C PRO A 92 -6.32 -10.51 2.36
N PHE A 93 -5.05 -10.15 2.59
CA PHE A 93 -4.33 -9.14 1.82
C PHE A 93 -3.28 -9.74 0.87
N GLY A 94 -3.16 -11.06 0.80
CA GLY A 94 -2.05 -11.75 0.15
C GLY A 94 -1.88 -11.42 -1.33
N ASN A 95 -2.97 -11.30 -2.10
CA ASN A 95 -2.89 -10.90 -3.52
C ASN A 95 -2.31 -9.48 -3.68
N HIS A 96 -2.71 -8.55 -2.82
CA HIS A 96 -2.23 -7.18 -2.83
C HIS A 96 -0.74 -7.11 -2.48
N LEU A 97 -0.35 -7.81 -1.40
CA LEU A 97 1.01 -7.87 -0.91
C LEU A 97 1.97 -8.52 -1.92
N ARG A 98 1.59 -9.66 -2.50
CA ARG A 98 2.38 -10.34 -3.54
C ARG A 98 2.55 -9.50 -4.80
N ASN A 99 1.53 -8.74 -5.21
CA ASN A 99 1.65 -7.83 -6.35
C ASN A 99 2.71 -6.74 -6.09
N HIS A 100 2.75 -6.17 -4.88
CA HIS A 100 3.81 -5.23 -4.51
C HIS A 100 5.18 -5.91 -4.43
N LEU A 101 5.28 -7.10 -3.84
CA LEU A 101 6.51 -7.87 -3.76
C LEU A 101 7.10 -8.14 -5.16
N PHE A 102 6.26 -8.61 -6.08
CA PHE A 102 6.64 -8.85 -7.47
C PHE A 102 7.16 -7.58 -8.18
N ARG A 103 6.54 -6.42 -7.91
CA ARG A 103 6.99 -5.14 -8.47
C ARG A 103 8.34 -4.68 -7.94
N LEU A 104 8.76 -5.16 -6.76
CA LEU A 104 10.04 -4.88 -6.12
C LEU A 104 11.14 -5.90 -6.48
N HIS A 105 10.79 -7.17 -6.68
CA HIS A 105 11.71 -8.33 -6.75
C HIS A 105 12.93 -8.18 -7.68
N ASN A 106 12.84 -7.40 -8.76
CA ASN A 106 13.93 -7.21 -9.73
C ASN A 106 14.53 -5.79 -9.71
N LYS A 107 14.31 -5.02 -8.63
CA LYS A 107 14.77 -3.64 -8.48
C LYS A 107 15.52 -3.53 -7.17
N THR A 108 16.80 -3.93 -7.20
CA THR A 108 17.67 -4.01 -6.02
C THR A 108 17.65 -2.70 -5.22
N GLU A 109 17.66 -1.55 -5.89
CA GLU A 109 17.60 -0.24 -5.24
C GLU A 109 16.30 -0.02 -4.45
N LEU A 110 15.16 -0.50 -4.95
CA LEU A 110 13.88 -0.39 -4.23
C LEU A 110 13.78 -1.38 -3.08
N VAL A 111 14.33 -2.59 -3.26
CA VAL A 111 14.42 -3.59 -2.18
C VAL A 111 15.26 -3.05 -1.04
N GLN A 112 16.46 -2.54 -1.32
CA GLN A 112 17.34 -1.96 -0.30
C GLN A 112 16.71 -0.73 0.35
N GLY A 113 16.08 0.15 -0.44
CA GLY A 113 15.34 1.29 0.11
C GLY A 113 14.21 0.87 1.06
N MET A 114 13.44 -0.15 0.70
CA MET A 114 12.37 -0.67 1.55
C MET A 114 12.93 -1.32 2.83
N LEU A 115 14.03 -2.08 2.73
CA LEU A 115 14.72 -2.64 3.88
C LEU A 115 15.26 -1.56 4.82
N GLN A 116 15.80 -0.47 4.26
CA GLN A 116 16.27 0.69 5.04
C GLN A 116 15.11 1.33 5.80
N VAL A 117 13.99 1.56 5.13
CA VAL A 117 12.77 2.11 5.75
C VAL A 117 12.30 1.24 6.93
N MET A 118 12.29 -0.08 6.76
CA MET A 118 11.81 -0.99 7.82
C MET A 118 12.76 -1.13 9.02
N ARG A 119 14.07 -0.87 8.83
CA ARG A 119 15.11 -1.07 9.86
C ARG A 119 15.53 0.22 10.56
N GLN A 120 15.57 1.31 9.81
CA GLN A 120 16.18 2.57 10.23
C GLN A 120 15.20 3.74 10.20
N ASN A 121 13.99 3.54 9.64
CA ASN A 121 13.03 4.62 9.36
C ASN A 121 13.64 5.73 8.47
N THR A 122 14.47 5.35 7.50
CA THR A 122 15.12 6.27 6.55
C THR A 122 15.12 5.69 5.14
N CYS A 123 15.30 6.56 4.15
CA CYS A 123 15.58 6.19 2.77
C CYS A 123 16.53 7.25 2.20
N GLU A 124 17.80 6.90 2.03
CA GLU A 124 18.85 7.87 1.67
C GLU A 124 18.75 8.39 0.24
N ASP A 125 18.44 7.51 -0.73
CA ASP A 125 18.21 7.93 -2.11
C ASP A 125 16.78 8.49 -2.25
N GLU A 126 16.67 9.82 -2.38
CA GLU A 126 15.40 10.51 -2.59
C GLU A 126 14.62 9.99 -3.80
N ARG A 127 15.29 9.55 -4.88
CA ARG A 127 14.59 8.97 -6.05
C ARG A 127 13.96 7.63 -5.69
N VAL A 128 14.62 6.83 -4.85
CA VAL A 128 14.06 5.58 -4.32
C VAL A 128 12.88 5.89 -3.41
N PHE A 129 13.01 6.88 -2.51
CA PHE A 129 11.90 7.33 -1.67
C PHE A 129 10.67 7.73 -2.50
N PHE A 130 10.82 8.60 -3.51
CA PHE A 130 9.68 9.04 -4.33
C PHE A 130 9.06 7.89 -5.12
N ARG A 131 9.84 6.90 -5.55
CA ARG A 131 9.31 5.69 -6.21
C ARG A 131 8.53 4.81 -5.24
N LEU A 132 9.02 4.60 -4.02
CA LEU A 132 8.32 3.84 -2.98
C LEU A 132 7.04 4.57 -2.51
N ARG A 133 7.11 5.90 -2.35
CA ARG A 133 5.95 6.75 -2.01
C ARG A 133 4.91 6.73 -3.14
N GLY A 134 5.33 6.86 -4.39
CA GLY A 134 4.45 6.77 -5.56
C GLY A 134 3.82 5.39 -5.74
N ALA A 135 4.48 4.34 -5.26
CA ALA A 135 3.91 3.00 -5.16
C ALA A 135 2.95 2.83 -3.95
N GLY A 136 2.81 3.85 -3.11
CA GLY A 136 1.95 3.83 -1.92
C GLY A 136 2.48 2.97 -0.77
N LEU A 137 3.79 2.64 -0.76
CA LEU A 137 4.38 1.72 0.22
C LEU A 137 4.96 2.42 1.45
N VAL A 138 5.35 3.68 1.32
CA VAL A 138 6.00 4.46 2.39
C VAL A 138 5.44 5.88 2.45
N HIS A 139 5.58 6.52 3.60
CA HIS A 139 5.34 7.96 3.77
C HIS A 139 6.48 8.61 4.56
N ARG A 140 6.50 9.94 4.60
CA ARG A 140 7.47 10.73 5.39
C ARG A 140 6.75 11.45 6.52
N GLN A 141 7.25 11.31 7.75
CA GLN A 141 6.80 12.06 8.91
C GLN A 141 7.99 12.82 9.50
N GLY A 142 8.05 14.12 9.21
CA GLY A 142 9.23 14.94 9.51
C GLY A 142 10.47 14.41 8.77
N ARG A 143 11.46 13.93 9.52
CA ARG A 143 12.71 13.34 8.98
C ARG A 143 12.65 11.82 8.81
N LEU A 144 11.62 11.17 9.34
CA LEU A 144 11.48 9.72 9.29
C LEU A 144 10.73 9.31 8.04
N VAL A 145 11.21 8.25 7.39
CA VAL A 145 10.50 7.55 6.31
C VAL A 145 10.04 6.23 6.89
N MET A 146 8.74 5.95 6.83
CA MET A 146 8.15 4.77 7.44
C MET A 146 7.30 4.00 6.43
N PRO A 147 7.09 2.68 6.62
CA PRO A 147 6.07 1.95 5.88
C PRO A 147 4.72 2.64 6.03
N ARG A 148 3.90 2.67 4.97
CA ARG A 148 2.62 3.38 5.01
C ARG A 148 1.68 2.86 6.10
N CYS A 149 1.76 1.56 6.38
CA CYS A 149 1.02 0.92 7.46
C CYS A 149 1.81 -0.27 8.02
N GLN A 150 1.39 -0.73 9.20
CA GLN A 150 2.01 -1.86 9.90
C GLN A 150 2.01 -3.13 9.05
N LEU A 151 0.91 -3.41 8.34
CA LEU A 151 0.80 -4.57 7.43
C LEU A 151 1.97 -4.65 6.45
N TYR A 152 2.34 -3.53 5.82
CA TYR A 152 3.47 -3.50 4.89
C TYR A 152 4.79 -3.72 5.62
N GLY A 153 4.99 -3.05 6.76
CA GLY A 153 6.21 -3.20 7.54
C GLY A 153 6.45 -4.63 8.01
N GLU A 154 5.39 -5.35 8.40
CA GLU A 154 5.48 -6.76 8.80
C GLU A 154 5.73 -7.68 7.60
N TYR A 155 4.89 -7.59 6.56
CA TYR A 155 4.98 -8.47 5.41
C TYR A 155 6.32 -8.35 4.68
N PHE A 156 6.77 -7.14 4.37
CA PHE A 156 8.00 -6.95 3.59
C PHE A 156 9.25 -7.26 4.40
N ARG A 157 9.22 -7.18 5.74
CA ARG A 157 10.36 -7.55 6.58
C ARG A 157 10.67 -9.04 6.49
N GLU A 158 9.64 -9.87 6.37
CA GLU A 158 9.77 -11.31 6.27
C GLU A 158 10.07 -11.78 4.83
N ASN A 159 9.53 -11.07 3.83
CA ASN A 159 9.54 -11.52 2.44
C ASN A 159 10.59 -10.84 1.54
N LEU A 160 11.16 -9.70 1.94
CA LEU A 160 12.29 -9.11 1.23
C LEU A 160 13.61 -9.61 1.79
N ARG A 161 14.46 -10.13 0.91
CA ARG A 161 15.86 -10.44 1.20
C ARG A 161 16.74 -9.39 0.55
N GLY A 162 17.71 -8.90 1.32
CA GLY A 162 18.71 -7.93 0.88
C GLY A 162 19.98 -8.61 0.40
#